data_AF-A0A443L6W5-F1
#
_entry.id   AF-A0A443L6W5-F1
#
_cell.length_a   1.000
_cell.length_b   1.000
_cell.length_c   1.000
_cell.angle_alpha   90.00
_cell.angle_beta   90.00
_cell.angle_gamma   90.00
#
_symmetry.space_group_name_H-M   'P 1'
#
loop_
_entity.id
_entity.type
_entity.pdbx_description
1 polymer ?
#
loop_
_entity_poly.entity_id
_entity_poly.type
_entity_poly.pdbx_seq_one_letter_code
_entity_poly.pdbx_strand_id
1 'polypeptide(L)' 'MEVTRQKAWRLAHPSRYHAHLAVDRAKRRGEIESQPCAVCGNPKSEAHHPDYRFPLKVIWLCRKHHVRLHKKEGRA' A
#
# COMPACT_ATOMS: atom_id res chain seq x y z
N MET A 1 -19.94 22.23 -3.24
CA MET A 1 -19.07 21.58 -2.23
C MET A 1 -17.76 21.22 -2.89
N GLU A 2 -16.65 21.77 -2.41
CA GLU A 2 -15.33 21.47 -2.95
C GLU A 2 -14.88 20.05 -2.56
N VAL A 3 -14.48 19.24 -3.54
CA VAL A 3 -14.01 17.87 -3.31
C VAL A 3 -12.52 17.93 -3.01
N THR A 4 -12.13 17.50 -1.81
CA THR A 4 -10.70 17.46 -1.45
C THR A 4 -9.92 16.52 -2.38
N ARG A 5 -8.63 16.81 -2.61
CA ARG A 5 -7.74 15.97 -3.43
C ARG A 5 -7.75 14.50 -3.00
N GLN A 6 -7.83 14.22 -1.69
CA GLN A 6 -7.94 12.86 -1.16
C GLN A 6 -9.27 12.20 -1.56
N LYS A 7 -10.40 12.91 -1.46
CA LYS A 7 -11.71 12.39 -1.86
C LYS A 7 -11.75 12.13 -3.36
N ALA A 8 -11.19 13.03 -4.18
CA ALA A 8 -11.07 12.85 -5.62
C ALA A 8 -10.24 11.61 -5.98
N TRP A 9 -9.10 11.40 -5.30
CA TRP A 9 -8.26 10.22 -5.54
C TRP A 9 -8.95 8.90 -5.20
N ARG A 10 -9.71 8.84 -4.09
CA ARG A 10 -10.47 7.64 -3.70
C ARG A 10 -11.54 7.29 -4.73
N LEU A 11 -12.23 8.29 -5.27
CA LEU A 11 -13.24 8.10 -6.31
C LEU A 11 -12.62 7.61 -7.63
N ALA A 12 -11.45 8.14 -7.98
CA ALA A 12 -10.73 7.73 -9.19
C ALA A 12 -10.05 6.36 -9.07
N HIS A 13 -9.77 5.88 -7.86
CA HIS A 13 -9.03 4.63 -7.61
C HIS A 13 -9.67 3.75 -6.53
N PRO A 14 -10.91 3.26 -6.75
CA PRO A 14 -11.64 2.52 -5.74
C PRO A 14 -10.93 1.22 -5.33
N SER A 15 -10.36 0.46 -6.27
CA SER A 15 -9.63 -0.78 -5.98
C SER A 15 -8.41 -0.55 -5.09
N ARG A 16 -7.60 0.48 -5.39
CA ARG A 16 -6.45 0.86 -4.57
C ARG A 16 -6.87 1.30 -3.18
N TYR A 17 -7.93 2.10 -3.09
CA TYR A 17 -8.48 2.53 -1.81
C TYR A 17 -8.97 1.35 -0.96
N HIS A 18 -9.71 0.40 -1.57
CA HIS A 18 -10.16 -0.81 -0.88
C HIS A 18 -9.00 -1.67 -0.39
N ALA A 19 -7.93 -1.81 -1.18
CA ALA A 19 -6.76 -2.58 -0.77
C ALA A 19 -6.06 -1.98 0.45
N HIS A 20 -5.87 -0.65 0.48
CA HIS A 20 -5.33 0.03 1.65
C HIS A 20 -6.23 -0.16 2.89
N LEU A 21 -7.55 -0.02 2.72
CA LEU A 21 -8.49 -0.23 3.83
C LEU A 21 -8.46 -1.67 4.36
N ALA A 22 -8.29 -2.66 3.49
CA ALA A 22 -8.21 -4.06 3.89
C ALA A 22 -6.95 -4.33 4.72
N VAL A 23 -5.79 -3.82 4.32
CA VAL A 23 -4.55 -3.90 5.13
C VAL A 23 -4.73 -3.22 6.47
N ASP A 24 -5.27 -1.99 6.51
CA ASP A 24 -5.49 -1.27 7.76
C ASP A 24 -6.46 -1.98 8.71
N ARG A 25 -7.47 -2.68 8.16
CA ARG A 25 -8.39 -3.50 8.95
C ARG A 25 -7.71 -4.75 9.48
N ALA A 26 -7.00 -5.49 8.63
CA ALA A 26 -6.27 -6.69 9.02
C ALA A 26 -5.21 -6.39 10.08
N LYS A 27 -4.47 -5.27 9.94
CA LYS A 27 -3.51 -4.81 10.96
C LYS A 27 -4.17 -4.54 12.30
N ARG A 28 -5.31 -3.83 12.31
CA ARG A 28 -6.07 -3.55 13.55
C ARG A 28 -6.62 -4.80 14.21
N ARG A 29 -6.90 -5.85 13.42
CA ARG A 29 -7.38 -7.15 13.90
C ARG A 29 -6.25 -8.09 14.31
N GLY A 30 -4.98 -7.74 14.05
CA GLY A 30 -3.85 -8.63 14.27
C GLY A 30 -3.74 -9.77 13.26
N GLU A 31 -4.49 -9.71 12.15
CA GLU A 31 -4.46 -10.73 11.08
C GLU A 31 -3.21 -10.61 10.20
N ILE A 32 -2.63 -9.41 10.13
CA ILE A 32 -1.36 -9.15 9.47
C ILE A 32 -0.53 -8.17 10.27
N GLU A 33 0.76 -8.44 10.38
CA GLU A 33 1.72 -7.55 11.03
C GLU A 33 2.59 -6.85 9.98
N SER A 34 2.95 -5.60 10.26
CA SER A 34 3.88 -4.87 9.41
C SER A 34 5.29 -5.43 9.58
N GLN A 35 5.90 -5.85 8.49
CA GLN A 35 7.25 -6.38 8.51
C GLN A 35 8.27 -5.29 8.13
N PRO A 36 9.54 -5.41 8.52
CA PRO A 36 10.60 -4.58 7.99
C PRO A 36 10.70 -4.69 6.47
N CYS A 37 11.36 -3.71 5.84
CA CYS A 37 11.55 -3.70 4.40
C CYS A 37 12.22 -5.00 3.90
N ALA A 38 11.59 -5.71 2.97
CA ALA A 38 12.09 -6.97 2.42
C ALA A 38 13.46 -6.84 1.71
N VAL A 39 13.87 -5.62 1.33
CA VAL A 39 15.14 -5.36 0.64
C VAL A 39 16.27 -4.99 1.60
N CYS A 40 15.98 -4.22 2.66
CA CYS A 40 17.03 -3.64 3.52
C CYS A 40 16.75 -3.69 5.02
N GLY A 41 15.69 -4.34 5.46
CA GLY A 41 15.36 -4.49 6.88
C GLY A 41 14.92 -3.21 7.60
N ASN A 42 14.70 -2.09 6.89
CA ASN A 42 14.24 -0.87 7.56
C ASN A 42 12.84 -1.08 8.17
N PRO A 43 12.66 -0.88 9.49
CA PRO A 43 11.38 -1.11 10.16
C PRO A 43 10.28 -0.13 9.71
N LYS A 44 10.65 1.03 9.16
CA LYS A 44 9.71 1.98 8.55
C LYS A 44 9.39 1.53 7.12
N SER A 45 8.44 0.60 7.02
CA SER A 45 7.94 0.04 5.76
C SER A 45 6.49 0.45 5.48
N GLU A 46 6.14 0.39 4.20
CA GLU A 46 4.82 0.58 3.64
C GLU A 46 4.39 -0.72 2.95
N ALA A 47 3.09 -0.99 2.92
CA ALA A 47 2.53 -2.12 2.20
C ALA A 47 2.48 -1.82 0.70
N HIS A 48 3.37 -2.45 -0.06
CA HIS A 48 3.32 -2.43 -1.52
C HIS A 48 2.32 -3.49 -2.01
N HIS A 49 1.43 -3.10 -2.92
CA HIS A 49 0.41 -3.97 -3.49
C HIS A 49 0.81 -4.40 -4.91
N PRO A 50 1.40 -5.60 -5.10
CA PRO A 50 1.73 -6.09 -6.44
C PRO A 50 0.48 -6.41 -7.26
N ASP A 51 -0.62 -6.81 -6.62
CA ASP A 51 -1.92 -7.04 -7.24
C ASP A 51 -3.04 -6.59 -6.31
N TYR A 52 -3.74 -5.52 -6.71
CA TYR A 52 -4.87 -4.96 -5.96
C TYR A 52 -6.08 -5.90 -5.82
N ARG A 53 -6.15 -6.99 -6.59
CA ARG A 53 -7.17 -8.05 -6.42
C ARG A 53 -6.94 -8.89 -5.16
N PHE A 54 -5.71 -8.91 -4.65
CA PHE A 54 -5.32 -9.65 -3.44
C PHE A 54 -4.81 -8.67 -2.37
N PRO A 55 -5.70 -7.94 -1.70
CA PRO A 55 -5.32 -6.77 -0.93
C PRO A 55 -4.43 -7.06 0.29
N LEU A 56 -4.46 -8.28 0.82
CA LEU A 56 -3.61 -8.71 1.93
C LEU A 56 -2.27 -9.34 1.48
N LYS A 57 -2.11 -9.63 0.18
CA LYS A 57 -0.83 -10.11 -0.38
C LYS A 57 0.06 -8.91 -0.68
N VAL A 58 0.71 -8.39 0.37
CA VAL A 58 1.55 -7.20 0.29
C VAL A 58 3.02 -7.52 0.49
N ILE A 59 3.87 -6.70 -0.10
CA ILE A 59 5.32 -6.73 0.15
C ILE A 59 5.66 -5.50 1.00
N TRP A 60 6.32 -5.71 2.12
CA TRP A 60 6.73 -4.60 2.98
C TRP A 60 7.99 -3.95 2.44
N LEU A 61 7.90 -2.68 2.04
CA LEU A 61 9.03 -1.93 1.47
C LEU A 61 9.16 -0.58 2.14
N CYS A 62 10.38 -0.17 2.49
CA CYS A 62 10.60 1.23 2.88
C CYS A 62 10.37 2.13 1.67
N ARG A 63 10.00 3.39 1.91
CA ARG A 63 9.69 4.38 0.86
C ARG A 63 10.70 4.41 -0.29
N LYS A 64 12.00 4.32 0.01
CA LYS A 64 13.08 4.29 -1.00
C LYS A 64 12.95 3.10 -1.97
N HIS A 65 12.72 1.91 -1.44
CA HIS A 65 12.57 0.70 -2.26
C HIS A 65 11.19 0.63 -2.91
N HIS A 66 10.16 1.16 -2.26
CA HIS A 66 8.81 1.25 -2.80
C HIS A 66 8.76 2.09 -4.08
N VAL A 67 9.26 3.33 -4.03
CA VAL A 67 9.33 4.23 -5.20
C VAL A 67 10.22 3.67 -6.30
N ARG A 68 11.33 3.02 -5.94
CA ARG A 68 12.24 2.37 -6.90
C ARG A 68 11.52 1.26 -7.66
N LEU A 69 10.69 0.46 -6.98
CA LEU A 69 9.92 -0.60 -7.61
C LEU A 69 8.89 -0.01 -8.58
N HIS A 70 8.10 0.97 -8.15
CA HIS A 70 7.14 1.66 -9.03
C HIS A 70 7.80 2.30 -10.25
N LYS A 71 9.01 2.85 -10.11
CA LYS A 71 9.77 3.39 -11.25
C LYS A 71 10.19 2.30 -12.24
N LYS A 72 10.48 1.08 -11.78
CA LYS A 72 10.80 -0.07 -12.64
C LYS A 72 9.57 -0.65 -13.32
N GLU A 73 8.45 -0.70 -12.60
CA GLU A 73 7.20 -1.34 -13.07
C GLU A 73 6.24 -0.36 -13.77
N GLY A 74 6.57 0.95 -13.78
CA GLY A 74 5.82 1.99 -14.46
C GLY A 74 4.44 2.31 -13.86
N ARG A 75 4.11 1.80 -12.68
CA ARG A 75 2.79 1.94 -12.05
C ARG A 75 2.91 2.03 -10.54
N ALA A 76 1.99 2.79 -9.93
CA ALA A 76 1.77 2.93 -8.50
C ALA A 76 0.64 2.01 -8.01
#